data_AF-A0A953R538-F1
#
_entry.id   AF-A0A953R538-F1
#
_cell.length_a   1.000
_cell.length_b   1.000
_cell.length_c   1.000
_cell.angle_alpha   90.00
_cell.angle_beta   90.00
_cell.angle_gamma   90.00
#
_symmetry.space_group_name_H-M   'P 1'
#
loop_
_entity.id
_entity.type
_entity.pdbx_description
1 polymer ?
#
loop_
_entity_poly.entity_id
_entity_poly.type
_entity_poly.pdbx_seq_one_letter_code
_entity_poly.pdbx_strand_id
1 'polypeptide(L)'
;MLNGAMVLMILAGIFGLPAAACSSACAGLGHSLGAQNDPNAAAGQAIMETLKWLAILASFGSIIVGALVKRVGKTVGGVASLLFCGMFAALLIQANLMAILPALMLLVAAIMIWVAPEEQFRNIVRVEAAR
;
A
#
# COMPACT_ATOMS: atom_id res chain seq x y z
N MET A 1 2.84 -19.26 -4.18
CA MET A 1 2.10 -18.03 -4.54
C MET A 1 1.91 -17.14 -3.31
N LEU A 2 1.39 -17.66 -2.20
CA LEU A 2 1.16 -16.84 -1.00
C LEU A 2 2.41 -16.19 -0.39
N ASN A 3 3.53 -16.92 -0.27
CA ASN A 3 4.79 -16.35 0.21
C ASN A 3 5.30 -15.21 -0.69
N GLY A 4 5.06 -15.29 -2.01
CA GLY A 4 5.40 -14.23 -2.95
C GLY A 4 4.54 -12.98 -2.74
N ALA A 5 3.23 -13.16 -2.55
CA ALA A 5 2.33 -12.06 -2.20
C ALA A 5 2.69 -11.39 -0.86
N MET A 6 3.08 -12.17 0.15
CA MET A 6 3.56 -11.63 1.44
C MET A 6 4.78 -10.73 1.25
N VAL A 7 5.79 -11.22 0.51
CA VAL A 7 7.00 -10.45 0.23
C VAL A 7 6.67 -9.19 -0.55
N LEU A 8 5.80 -9.28 -1.56
CA LEU A 8 5.37 -8.11 -2.34
C LEU A 8 4.63 -7.07 -1.49
N MET A 9 3.76 -7.48 -0.57
CA MET A 9 3.06 -6.53 0.33
C MET A 9 4.00 -5.84 1.31
N ILE A 10 4.98 -6.57 1.84
CA ILE A 10 5.99 -6.02 2.76
C ILE A 10 6.92 -5.07 2.00
N LEU A 11 7.43 -5.50 0.83
CA LEU A 11 8.28 -4.65 -0.01
C LEU A 11 7.53 -3.40 -0.47
N ALA A 12 6.27 -3.52 -0.88
CA ALA A 12 5.46 -2.37 -1.24
C ALA A 12 5.32 -1.37 -0.08
N GLY A 13 5.25 -1.83 1.16
CA GLY A 13 5.22 -0.94 2.32
C GLY A 13 6.58 -0.28 2.60
N ILE A 14 7.67 -1.02 2.46
CA ILE A 14 9.04 -0.48 2.61
C ILE A 14 9.33 0.56 1.53
N PHE A 15 8.98 0.29 0.27
CA PHE A 15 9.12 1.25 -0.83
C PHE A 15 8.08 2.38 -0.79
N GLY A 16 6.94 2.15 -0.13
CA GLY A 16 5.90 3.13 0.11
C GLY A 16 6.30 4.24 1.08
N LEU A 17 7.16 3.94 2.06
CA LEU A 17 7.66 4.93 3.02
C LEU A 17 8.51 6.03 2.36
N PRO A 18 9.50 5.72 1.48
CA PRO A 18 10.17 6.72 0.65
C PRO A 18 9.23 7.48 -0.29
N ALA A 19 8.19 6.83 -0.83
CA ALA A 19 7.20 7.51 -1.66
C ALA A 19 6.40 8.55 -0.83
N ALA A 20 6.01 8.20 0.40
CA ALA A 20 5.36 9.11 1.35
C ALA A 20 6.29 10.26 1.77
N ALA A 21 7.60 10.00 1.93
CA ALA A 21 8.61 11.02 2.20
C ALA A 21 8.90 11.92 0.98
N CYS A 22 8.84 11.38 -0.25
CA CYS A 22 8.93 12.23 -1.45
C CYS A 22 7.71 13.12 -1.55
N SER A 23 6.50 12.71 -1.18
CA SER A 23 5.30 13.55 -1.38
C SER A 23 5.45 14.99 -0.85
N SER A 24 6.28 15.25 0.18
CA SER A 24 6.63 16.62 0.60
C SER A 24 7.61 17.36 -0.31
N ALA A 25 8.55 16.66 -0.95
CA ALA A 25 9.48 17.22 -1.94
C ALA A 25 8.82 17.36 -3.32
N CYS A 26 8.05 16.34 -3.75
CA CYS A 26 7.29 16.38 -4.99
C CYS A 26 6.06 17.32 -4.91
N ALA A 27 5.65 17.77 -3.70
CA ALA A 27 4.75 18.91 -3.53
C ALA A 27 5.31 20.24 -4.08
N GLY A 28 6.64 20.39 -4.14
CA GLY A 28 7.31 21.53 -4.76
C GLY A 28 7.04 21.64 -6.27
N LEU A 29 6.76 20.52 -6.96
CA LEU A 29 6.39 20.52 -8.38
C LEU A 29 4.95 21.02 -8.62
N GLY A 30 4.04 20.82 -7.66
CA GLY A 30 2.72 21.47 -7.67
C GLY A 30 2.83 22.98 -7.43
N HIS A 31 3.83 23.40 -6.66
CA HIS A 31 4.15 24.80 -6.42
C HIS A 31 4.69 25.51 -7.68
N SER A 32 5.45 24.81 -8.54
CA SER A 32 5.95 25.36 -9.81
C SER A 32 4.90 25.45 -10.92
N LEU A 33 3.71 24.84 -10.75
CA LEU A 33 2.57 24.92 -11.66
C LEU A 33 1.62 26.11 -11.38
N GLY A 34 2.02 27.07 -10.53
CA GLY A 34 1.38 28.40 -10.43
C GLY A 34 0.49 28.67 -9.22
N ALA A 35 0.46 27.80 -8.22
CA ALA A 35 -0.46 27.89 -7.08
C ALA A 35 -0.02 28.85 -5.94
N GLN A 36 0.79 29.88 -6.20
CA GLN A 36 1.29 30.80 -5.15
C GLN A 36 0.37 31.98 -4.84
N ASN A 37 -0.63 32.29 -5.69
CA ASN A 37 -1.46 33.49 -5.52
C ASN A 37 -2.96 33.22 -5.25
N ASP A 38 -3.38 31.96 -5.08
CA ASP A 38 -4.78 31.62 -4.82
C ASP A 38 -5.04 31.30 -3.33
N PRO A 39 -6.09 31.85 -2.70
CA PRO A 39 -6.51 31.47 -1.35
C PRO A 39 -6.93 29.99 -1.22
N ASN A 40 -7.10 29.28 -2.35
CA ASN A 40 -7.25 27.82 -2.40
C ASN A 40 -5.94 27.03 -2.18
N ALA A 41 -4.78 27.69 -2.10
CA ALA A 41 -3.49 27.05 -1.82
C ALA A 41 -3.47 26.39 -0.41
N ALA A 42 -4.23 26.91 0.56
CA ALA A 42 -4.41 26.30 1.87
C ALA A 42 -5.17 24.96 1.78
N ALA A 43 -6.18 24.86 0.91
CA ALA A 43 -6.89 23.61 0.65
C ALA A 43 -6.01 22.61 -0.10
N GLY A 44 -5.20 23.09 -1.05
CA GLY A 44 -4.18 22.29 -1.72
C GLY A 44 -3.17 21.68 -0.74
N GLN A 45 -2.66 22.47 0.21
CA GLN A 45 -1.74 21.97 1.24
C GLN A 45 -2.38 20.91 2.16
N ALA A 46 -3.64 21.07 2.55
CA ALA A 46 -4.36 20.08 3.35
C ALA A 46 -4.57 18.75 2.60
N ILE A 47 -4.85 18.80 1.30
CA ILE A 47 -4.93 17.61 0.44
C ILE A 47 -3.57 16.92 0.35
N MET A 48 -2.48 17.68 0.29
CA MET A 48 -1.12 17.12 0.26
C MET A 48 -0.74 16.42 1.56
N GLU A 49 -1.10 17.00 2.70
CA GLU A 49 -0.84 16.43 4.02
C GLU A 49 -1.68 15.17 4.28
N THR A 50 -2.98 15.20 3.94
CA THR A 50 -3.87 14.03 4.08
C THR A 50 -3.40 12.85 3.24
N LEU A 51 -2.97 13.08 1.99
CA LEU A 51 -2.44 12.03 1.13
C LEU A 51 -1.10 11.48 1.63
N LYS A 52 -0.22 12.32 2.21
CA LYS A 52 1.01 11.84 2.88
C LYS A 52 0.67 10.89 4.04
N TRP A 53 -0.27 11.26 4.90
CA TRP A 53 -0.73 10.39 5.99
C TRP A 53 -1.38 9.10 5.47
N LEU A 54 -2.13 9.19 4.37
CA LEU A 54 -2.70 8.04 3.68
C LEU A 54 -1.61 7.08 3.19
N ALA A 55 -0.52 7.60 2.61
CA ALA A 55 0.63 6.81 2.16
C ALA A 55 1.36 6.12 3.32
N ILE A 56 1.53 6.82 4.43
CA ILE A 56 2.14 6.26 5.65
C ILE A 56 1.25 5.12 6.19
N LEU A 57 -0.05 5.35 6.32
CA LEU A 57 -1.02 4.34 6.75
C LEU A 57 -1.05 3.14 5.81
N ALA A 58 -1.02 3.37 4.50
CA ALA A 58 -0.96 2.31 3.51
C ALA A 58 0.35 1.51 3.59
N SER A 59 1.47 2.17 3.87
CA SER A 59 2.79 1.52 4.01
C SER A 59 2.84 0.63 5.26
N PHE A 60 2.44 1.15 6.41
CA PHE A 60 2.37 0.35 7.63
C PHE A 60 1.30 -0.75 7.52
N GLY A 61 0.14 -0.41 6.95
CA GLY A 61 -0.95 -1.33 6.71
C GLY A 61 -0.54 -2.50 5.82
N SER A 62 0.20 -2.24 4.73
CA SER A 62 0.65 -3.32 3.84
C SER A 62 1.70 -4.22 4.49
N ILE A 63 2.58 -3.68 5.35
CA ILE A 63 3.54 -4.49 6.12
C ILE A 63 2.80 -5.38 7.12
N ILE A 64 1.89 -4.81 7.91
CA ILE A 64 1.15 -5.54 8.94
C ILE A 64 0.27 -6.61 8.30
N VAL A 65 -0.52 -6.25 7.28
CA VAL A 65 -1.39 -7.21 6.58
C VAL A 65 -0.56 -8.22 5.81
N GLY A 66 0.56 -7.82 5.20
CA GLY A 66 1.49 -8.74 4.53
C GLY A 66 2.05 -9.79 5.51
N ALA A 67 2.43 -9.40 6.72
CA ALA A 67 2.88 -10.30 7.77
C ALA A 67 1.77 -11.23 8.29
N LEU A 68 0.54 -10.72 8.34
CA LEU A 68 -0.63 -11.44 8.86
C LEU A 68 -1.45 -12.17 7.80
N VAL A 69 -1.14 -12.06 6.49
CA VAL A 69 -2.03 -12.52 5.41
C VAL A 69 -2.37 -14.01 5.51
N LYS A 70 -1.47 -14.82 6.09
CA LYS A 70 -1.69 -16.24 6.38
C LYS A 70 -2.73 -16.51 7.47
N ARG A 71 -3.04 -15.53 8.32
CA ARG A 71 -4.01 -15.64 9.42
C ARG A 71 -5.34 -14.97 9.09
N VAL A 72 -5.33 -13.88 8.31
CA VAL A 72 -6.56 -13.09 8.04
C VAL A 72 -7.45 -13.72 6.96
N GLY A 73 -6.91 -14.67 6.19
CA GLY A 73 -7.64 -15.37 5.15
C GLY A 73 -7.62 -14.63 3.80
N LYS A 74 -8.04 -15.36 2.76
CA LYS A 74 -7.93 -14.96 1.35
C LYS A 74 -8.67 -13.67 1.02
N THR A 75 -9.93 -13.57 1.46
CA THR A 75 -10.81 -12.43 1.17
C THR A 75 -10.29 -11.15 1.82
N VAL A 76 -9.94 -11.19 3.10
CA VAL A 76 -9.46 -10.00 3.83
C VAL A 76 -8.09 -9.56 3.31
N GLY A 77 -7.16 -10.48 3.04
CA GLY A 77 -5.85 -10.15 2.46
C GLY A 77 -5.95 -9.55 1.05
N GLY A 78 -6.87 -10.07 0.22
CA GLY A 78 -7.11 -9.57 -1.14
C GLY A 78 -7.75 -8.18 -1.15
N VAL A 79 -8.77 -7.97 -0.33
CA VAL A 79 -9.43 -6.65 -0.22
C VAL A 79 -8.49 -5.61 0.38
N ALA A 80 -7.71 -5.97 1.40
CA ALA A 80 -6.74 -5.07 2.01
C ALA A 80 -5.63 -4.66 1.03
N SER A 81 -5.10 -5.60 0.23
CA SER A 81 -4.10 -5.27 -0.80
C SER A 81 -4.65 -4.35 -1.89
N LEU A 82 -5.92 -4.53 -2.31
CA LEU A 82 -6.59 -3.60 -3.23
C LEU A 82 -6.83 -2.22 -2.62
N LEU A 83 -7.25 -2.16 -1.34
CA LEU A 83 -7.42 -0.89 -0.63
C LEU A 83 -6.11 -0.11 -0.53
N PHE A 84 -5.02 -0.77 -0.11
CA PHE A 84 -3.71 -0.13 -0.07
C PHE A 84 -3.20 0.26 -1.46
N CYS A 85 -3.45 -0.56 -2.49
CA CYS A 85 -3.16 -0.20 -3.87
C CYS A 85 -3.90 1.08 -4.27
N GLY A 86 -5.18 1.22 -3.93
CA GLY A 86 -5.96 2.43 -4.18
C GLY A 86 -5.42 3.67 -3.44
N MET A 87 -4.98 3.48 -2.19
CA MET A 87 -4.35 4.55 -1.40
C MET A 87 -3.02 5.02 -2.03
N PHE A 88 -2.20 4.10 -2.55
CA PHE A 88 -0.99 4.46 -3.31
C PHE A 88 -1.30 5.07 -4.68
N ALA A 89 -2.36 4.60 -5.36
CA ALA A 89 -2.79 5.19 -6.62
C ALA A 89 -3.28 6.63 -6.45
N ALA A 90 -3.89 6.98 -5.30
CA ALA A 90 -4.28 8.35 -5.00
C ALA A 90 -3.06 9.32 -4.94
N LEU A 91 -1.87 8.82 -4.63
CA LEU A 91 -0.63 9.62 -4.65
C LEU A 91 -0.18 9.98 -6.08
N LEU A 92 -0.68 9.27 -7.11
CA LEU A 92 -0.42 9.61 -8.51
C LEU A 92 -1.07 10.93 -8.91
N ILE A 93 -2.15 11.34 -8.21
CA ILE A 93 -2.78 12.64 -8.40
C ILE A 93 -1.80 13.78 -8.05
N GLN A 94 -0.82 13.51 -7.18
CA GLN A 94 0.27 14.44 -6.84
C GLN A 94 1.48 14.35 -7.77
N ALA A 95 1.37 13.65 -8.91
CA ALA A 95 2.50 13.32 -9.78
C ALA A 95 3.65 12.60 -9.07
N ASN A 96 3.36 11.88 -7.97
CA ASN A 96 4.37 11.13 -7.23
C ASN A 96 4.67 9.82 -7.96
N LEU A 97 5.64 9.87 -8.89
CA LEU A 97 6.04 8.73 -9.71
C LEU A 97 6.55 7.54 -8.88
N MET A 98 7.10 7.80 -7.68
CA MET A 98 7.56 6.75 -6.76
C MET A 98 6.42 5.92 -6.19
N ALA A 99 5.16 6.41 -6.24
CA ALA A 99 4.00 5.65 -5.79
C ALA A 99 3.52 4.59 -6.81
N ILE A 100 3.97 4.66 -8.08
CA ILE A 100 3.62 3.67 -9.11
C ILE A 100 4.17 2.29 -8.75
N LEU A 101 5.42 2.23 -8.27
CA LEU A 101 6.09 0.98 -7.94
C LEU A 101 5.35 0.20 -6.83
N PRO A 102 5.08 0.78 -5.63
CA PRO A 102 4.34 0.07 -4.58
C PRO A 102 2.89 -0.23 -4.98
N ALA A 103 2.24 0.63 -5.79
CA ALA A 103 0.89 0.35 -6.30
C ALA A 103 0.87 -0.89 -7.19
N LEU A 104 1.80 -1.01 -8.15
CA LEU A 104 1.91 -2.20 -9.01
C LEU A 104 2.25 -3.45 -8.21
N MET A 105 3.16 -3.35 -7.23
CA MET A 105 3.49 -4.48 -6.36
C MET A 105 2.27 -4.98 -5.57
N LEU A 106 1.43 -4.07 -5.05
CA LEU A 106 0.21 -4.41 -4.34
C LEU A 106 -0.88 -4.96 -5.27
N LEU A 107 -0.99 -4.45 -6.49
CA LEU A 107 -1.90 -4.99 -7.50
C LEU A 107 -1.54 -6.44 -7.84
N VAL A 108 -0.27 -6.71 -8.10
CA VAL A 108 0.23 -8.07 -8.35
C VAL A 108 0.03 -8.96 -7.11
N ALA A 109 0.28 -8.45 -5.91
CA ALA A 109 0.03 -9.18 -4.67
C ALA A 109 -1.47 -9.53 -4.50
N ALA A 110 -2.38 -8.62 -4.82
CA ALA A 110 -3.82 -8.85 -4.77
C ALA A 110 -4.25 -9.97 -5.73
N ILE A 111 -3.76 -9.93 -6.98
CA ILE A 111 -4.01 -10.99 -7.98
C ILE A 111 -3.47 -12.33 -7.47
N MET A 112 -2.24 -12.35 -6.95
CA MET A 112 -1.64 -13.57 -6.40
C MET A 112 -2.44 -14.14 -5.21
N ILE A 113 -3.01 -13.30 -4.35
CA ILE A 113 -3.87 -13.72 -3.23
C ILE A 113 -5.19 -14.28 -3.74
N TRP A 114 -5.79 -13.67 -4.77
CA TRP A 114 -7.06 -14.13 -5.35
C TRP A 114 -6.92 -15.43 -6.14
N VAL A 115 -5.80 -15.62 -6.83
CA VAL A 115 -5.49 -16.85 -7.58
C VAL A 115 -5.01 -17.97 -6.64
N ALA A 116 -4.45 -17.64 -5.46
CA ALA A 116 -3.95 -18.64 -4.54
C ALA A 116 -5.08 -19.59 -4.04
N PRO A 117 -4.80 -20.91 -3.99
CA PRO A 117 -5.72 -21.88 -3.43
C PRO A 117 -5.86 -21.68 -1.92
N GLU A 118 -7.09 -21.83 -1.40
CA GLU A 118 -7.44 -21.53 0.00
C GLU A 118 -6.65 -22.38 1.01
N GLU A 119 -6.18 -23.55 0.58
CA GLU A 119 -5.34 -24.45 1.37
C GLU A 119 -4.02 -23.79 1.84
N GLN A 120 -3.50 -22.80 1.10
CA GLN A 120 -2.28 -22.08 1.47
C GLN A 120 -2.47 -21.09 2.63
N PHE A 121 -3.71 -20.72 2.94
CA PHE A 121 -4.06 -19.81 4.04
C PHE A 121 -4.39 -20.56 5.33
N ARG A 122 -4.56 -21.88 5.25
CA ARG A 122 -4.95 -22.72 6.37
C ARG A 122 -3.70 -23.26 7.07
N ASN A 123 -3.05 -22.41 7.85
CA ASN A 123 -2.00 -22.83 8.78
C ASN A 123 -2.64 -23.52 10.00
N ILE A 124 -3.25 -24.70 9.79
CA ILE A 124 -3.52 -25.61 10.91
C ILE A 124 -2.21 -26.36 11.10
N VAL A 125 -1.46 -25.97 12.13
CA VAL A 125 -0.51 -26.87 12.77
C VAL A 125 -1.35 -28.09 13.14
N ARG A 126 -1.24 -29.19 12.38
CA ARG A 126 -1.68 -30.49 12.88
C ARG A 126 -0.76 -30.76 14.06
N VAL A 127 -1.19 -30.41 15.26
CA VAL A 127 -0.58 -30.91 16.48
C VAL A 127 -0.94 -32.38 16.49
N GLU A 128 -0.12 -33.21 15.84
CA GLU A 128 -0.17 -34.65 16.07
C GLU A 128 0.16 -34.82 17.55
N ALA A 129 -0.86 -35.11 18.35
CA ALA A 129 -0.67 -35.51 19.72
C ALA A 129 0.17 -36.78 19.69
N ALA A 130 1.46 -36.65 20.04
CA ALA A 130 2.33 -37.79 20.25
C ALA A 130 1.67 -38.68 21.33
N ARG A 131 1.25 -39.88 20.92
CA ARG A 131 0.80 -40.95 21.82
C ARG A 131 1.99 -41.75 22.30
#